data_AF-A0A372FAI1-F1
#
_entry.id   AF-A0A372FAI1-F1
#
_cell.length_a   1.000
_cell.length_b   1.000
_cell.length_c   1.000
_cell.angle_alpha   90.00
_cell.angle_beta   90.00
_cell.angle_gamma   90.00
#
_symmetry.space_group_name_H-M   'P 1'
#
loop_
_entity.id
_entity.type
_entity.pdbx_description
1 polymer ?
#
loop_
_entity_poly.entity_id
_entity_poly.type
_entity_poly.pdbx_seq_one_letter_code
_entity_poly.pdbx_strand_id
1 'polypeptide(L)'
;MDTTNLKKVKLCKLNDCGGDVKKRWFIDYGIYNPLQKRLETKRIWLPTNPPNADYRYQLAKDLSNEIDKKLKRGILHSTPKKEKKLTPTNFLEITENILTKLVAEKVLRKKSKQRYYTACKHLDNFLLKTSIHFTDITSIIVQDFIKYLKVSDRHKKNIVGFLKSVFGYLIENNFMPYNPFFGSDDKIKYEDSELNCPYSD
;
A
#
# COMPACT_ATOMS: atom_id res chain seq x y z
N MET A 1 -15.16 4.63 -42.19
CA MET A 1 -14.91 4.63 -40.74
C MET A 1 -15.04 3.20 -40.27
N ASP A 2 -13.91 2.55 -39.97
CA ASP A 2 -13.85 1.12 -39.61
C ASP A 2 -14.58 0.82 -38.30
N THR A 3 -15.58 -0.05 -38.37
CA THR A 3 -16.40 -0.51 -37.23
C THR A 3 -15.79 -1.73 -36.51
N THR A 4 -14.50 -2.01 -36.70
CA THR A 4 -13.89 -3.32 -36.37
C THR A 4 -13.06 -3.35 -35.07
N ASN A 5 -13.19 -2.38 -34.17
CA ASN A 5 -12.44 -2.36 -32.89
C ASN A 5 -13.30 -2.45 -31.62
N LEU A 6 -14.58 -2.80 -31.75
CA LEU A 6 -15.36 -3.34 -30.63
C LEU A 6 -15.08 -4.85 -30.57
N LYS A 7 -14.16 -5.31 -29.72
CA LYS A 7 -14.19 -6.65 -29.05
C LYS A 7 -12.81 -7.10 -28.53
N LYS A 8 -12.32 -6.45 -27.48
CA LYS A 8 -11.64 -7.17 -26.36
C LYS A 8 -11.91 -6.40 -25.07
N VAL A 9 -13.17 -6.15 -24.73
CA VAL A 9 -13.54 -5.73 -23.37
C VAL A 9 -14.28 -6.89 -22.71
N LYS A 10 -14.01 -7.13 -21.43
CA LYS A 10 -14.82 -8.05 -20.62
C LYS A 10 -15.70 -7.20 -19.72
N LEU A 11 -17.01 -7.43 -19.79
CA LEU A 11 -17.99 -6.80 -18.92
C LEU A 11 -17.71 -7.13 -17.45
N CYS A 12 -18.27 -6.33 -16.57
CA CYS A 12 -18.16 -6.52 -15.14
C CYS A 12 -18.65 -7.89 -14.70
N LYS A 13 -17.88 -8.55 -13.83
CA LYS A 13 -18.30 -9.74 -13.09
C LYS A 13 -18.09 -9.51 -11.60
N LEU A 14 -19.14 -9.79 -10.83
CA LEU A 14 -19.09 -9.72 -9.38
C LEU A 14 -18.44 -11.01 -8.83
N ASN A 15 -17.51 -10.84 -7.91
CA ASN A 15 -17.02 -11.88 -7.02
C ASN A 15 -17.47 -11.56 -5.59
N ASP A 16 -18.48 -12.29 -5.15
CA ASP A 16 -19.17 -12.13 -3.87
C ASP A 16 -18.72 -13.16 -2.82
N CYS A 17 -17.73 -14.00 -3.14
CA CYS A 17 -17.26 -15.08 -2.27
C CYS A 17 -18.40 -15.99 -1.75
N GLY A 18 -19.46 -16.20 -2.54
CA GLY A 18 -20.63 -16.99 -2.15
C GLY A 18 -21.56 -16.27 -1.15
N GLY A 19 -21.69 -14.94 -1.28
CA GLY A 19 -22.53 -14.12 -0.41
C GLY A 19 -21.93 -13.81 0.98
N ASP A 20 -20.69 -14.21 1.26
CA ASP A 20 -20.08 -13.99 2.57
C ASP A 20 -19.66 -12.53 2.78
N VAL A 21 -20.45 -11.79 3.57
CA VAL A 21 -20.19 -10.37 3.86
C VAL A 21 -18.94 -10.13 4.71
N LYS A 22 -18.39 -11.15 5.38
CA LYS A 22 -17.12 -11.03 6.13
C LYS A 22 -15.91 -11.01 5.19
N LYS A 23 -16.05 -11.55 3.98
CA LYS A 23 -15.03 -11.52 2.94
C LYS A 23 -15.16 -10.27 2.08
N ARG A 24 -14.05 -9.87 1.46
CA ARG A 24 -14.01 -8.71 0.56
C ARG A 24 -14.57 -9.08 -0.80
N TRP A 25 -15.68 -8.46 -1.16
CA TRP A 25 -16.26 -8.59 -2.50
C TRP A 25 -15.56 -7.64 -3.46
N PHE A 26 -15.56 -7.99 -4.73
CA PHE A 26 -15.02 -7.13 -5.77
C PHE A 26 -15.72 -7.34 -7.11
N ILE A 27 -15.65 -6.33 -7.96
CA ILE A 27 -16.00 -6.43 -9.36
C ILE A 27 -14.72 -6.48 -10.16
N ASP A 28 -14.60 -7.45 -11.06
CA ASP A 28 -13.56 -7.46 -12.08
C ASP A 28 -14.13 -7.15 -13.46
N TYR A 29 -13.33 -6.49 -14.30
CA TYR A 29 -13.68 -6.19 -15.69
C TYR A 29 -12.41 -6.08 -16.53
N GLY A 30 -12.53 -6.30 -17.83
CA GLY A 30 -11.38 -6.33 -18.74
C GLY A 30 -11.38 -5.13 -19.68
N ILE A 31 -10.26 -4.40 -19.71
CA ILE A 31 -10.01 -3.35 -20.71
C ILE A 31 -8.86 -3.78 -21.63
N TYR A 32 -9.03 -3.64 -22.94
CA TYR A 32 -7.92 -3.87 -23.87
C TYR A 32 -6.90 -2.75 -23.77
N ASN A 33 -5.63 -3.11 -23.58
CA ASN A 33 -4.51 -2.19 -23.71
C ASN A 33 -3.95 -2.30 -25.14
N PRO A 34 -4.12 -1.26 -26.00
CA PRO A 34 -3.66 -1.30 -27.37
C PRO A 34 -2.13 -1.31 -27.49
N LEU A 35 -1.41 -0.72 -26.53
CA LEU A 35 0.05 -0.65 -26.53
C LEU A 35 0.67 -2.03 -26.26
N GLN A 36 0.11 -2.74 -25.29
CA GLN A 36 0.60 -4.07 -24.89
C GLN A 36 -0.10 -5.21 -25.65
N LYS A 37 -1.04 -4.88 -26.55
CA LYS A 37 -1.87 -5.83 -27.31
C LYS A 37 -2.53 -6.93 -26.45
N ARG A 38 -2.86 -6.62 -25.18
CA ARG A 38 -3.40 -7.58 -24.22
C ARG A 38 -4.61 -7.03 -23.46
N LEU A 39 -5.46 -7.92 -22.99
CA LEU A 39 -6.56 -7.59 -22.10
C LEU A 39 -6.04 -7.44 -20.66
N GLU A 40 -6.21 -6.26 -20.07
CA GLU A 40 -5.92 -6.02 -18.66
C GLU A 40 -7.17 -6.18 -17.82
N THR A 41 -7.08 -6.98 -16.76
CA THR A 41 -8.16 -7.10 -15.78
C THR A 41 -7.98 -6.01 -14.73
N LYS A 42 -9.02 -5.21 -14.52
CA LYS A 42 -9.12 -4.24 -13.44
C LYS A 42 -10.06 -4.79 -12.37
N ARG A 43 -9.81 -4.40 -11.12
CA ARG A 43 -10.60 -4.82 -9.96
C ARG A 43 -11.03 -3.60 -9.16
N ILE A 44 -12.30 -3.56 -8.78
CA ILE A 44 -12.86 -2.58 -7.86
C ILE A 44 -13.36 -3.34 -6.63
N TRP A 45 -12.78 -3.03 -5.48
CA TRP A 45 -13.19 -3.62 -4.21
C TRP A 45 -14.46 -2.92 -3.70
N LEU A 46 -15.43 -3.69 -3.27
CA LEU A 46 -16.62 -3.15 -2.62
C LEU A 46 -16.33 -2.86 -1.14
N PRO A 47 -16.93 -1.80 -0.57
CA PRO A 47 -16.77 -1.47 0.84
C PRO A 47 -17.28 -2.61 1.72
N THR A 48 -16.57 -2.89 2.80
CA THR A 48 -16.94 -3.94 3.76
C THR A 48 -17.98 -3.48 4.79
N ASN A 49 -18.22 -2.17 4.89
CA ASN A 49 -19.14 -1.56 5.83
C ASN A 49 -20.19 -0.73 5.04
N PRO A 50 -21.51 -0.88 5.28
CA PRO A 50 -22.17 -1.82 6.20
C PRO A 50 -22.01 -3.29 5.79
N PRO A 51 -22.01 -4.25 6.75
CA PRO A 51 -21.97 -5.68 6.47
C PRO A 51 -23.36 -6.20 6.02
N ASN A 52 -23.96 -5.54 5.03
CA ASN A 52 -25.26 -5.87 4.48
C ASN A 52 -25.09 -6.37 3.04
N ALA A 53 -25.52 -7.61 2.77
CA ALA A 53 -25.41 -8.25 1.46
C ALA A 53 -26.25 -7.52 0.40
N ASP A 54 -27.48 -7.14 0.71
CA ASP A 54 -28.39 -6.45 -0.22
C ASP A 54 -27.81 -5.10 -0.64
N TYR A 55 -27.26 -4.36 0.32
CA TYR A 55 -26.56 -3.11 0.04
C TYR A 55 -25.38 -3.33 -0.91
N ARG A 56 -24.57 -4.36 -0.69
CA ARG A 56 -23.43 -4.67 -1.56
C ARG A 56 -23.86 -5.14 -2.94
N TYR A 57 -24.93 -5.92 -3.05
CA TYR A 57 -25.48 -6.33 -4.35
C TYR A 57 -26.00 -5.14 -5.14
N GLN A 58 -26.74 -4.24 -4.49
CA GLN A 58 -27.25 -3.03 -5.12
C GLN A 58 -26.10 -2.14 -5.60
N LEU A 59 -25.12 -1.88 -4.72
CA LEU A 59 -23.93 -1.13 -5.08
C LEU A 59 -23.14 -1.80 -6.21
N ALA A 60 -23.01 -3.12 -6.18
CA ALA A 60 -22.31 -3.87 -7.21
C ALA A 60 -22.99 -3.75 -8.57
N LYS A 61 -24.32 -3.83 -8.58
CA LYS A 61 -25.16 -3.67 -9.77
C LYS A 61 -25.02 -2.27 -10.36
N ASP A 62 -25.10 -1.23 -9.52
CA ASP A 62 -25.00 0.15 -9.97
C ASP A 62 -23.62 0.46 -10.57
N LEU A 63 -22.55 0.03 -9.89
CA LEU A 63 -21.19 0.16 -10.39
C LEU A 63 -20.96 -0.63 -11.68
N SER A 64 -21.42 -1.87 -11.75
CA SER A 64 -21.28 -2.72 -12.94
C SER A 64 -21.99 -2.08 -14.13
N ASN A 65 -23.21 -1.56 -13.94
CA ASN A 65 -23.96 -0.88 -14.98
C ASN A 65 -23.26 0.38 -15.49
N GLU A 66 -22.68 1.17 -14.60
CA GLU A 66 -21.93 2.37 -14.97
C GLU A 66 -20.65 2.02 -15.75
N ILE A 67 -19.89 1.04 -15.26
CA ILE A 67 -18.65 0.59 -15.90
C ILE A 67 -18.95 -0.03 -17.26
N ASP A 68 -19.95 -0.90 -17.37
CA ASP A 68 -20.34 -1.51 -18.63
C ASP A 68 -20.81 -0.47 -19.65
N LYS A 69 -21.56 0.56 -19.22
CA LYS A 69 -21.91 1.70 -20.09
C LYS A 69 -20.65 2.42 -20.59
N LYS A 70 -19.67 2.66 -19.72
CA LYS A 70 -18.40 3.32 -20.10
C LYS A 70 -17.54 2.44 -21.00
N LEU A 71 -17.47 1.13 -20.76
CA LEU A 71 -16.77 0.15 -21.60
C LEU A 71 -17.39 0.10 -23.00
N LYS A 72 -18.72 0.00 -23.09
CA LYS A 72 -19.45 -0.04 -24.37
C LYS A 72 -19.27 1.24 -25.20
N ARG A 73 -19.20 2.39 -24.54
CA ARG A 73 -18.92 3.70 -25.18
C ARG A 73 -17.44 3.90 -25.52
N GLY A 74 -16.57 2.96 -25.16
CA GLY A 74 -15.13 3.09 -25.31
C GLY A 74 -14.50 4.13 -24.38
N ILE A 75 -15.23 4.76 -23.45
CA ILE A 75 -14.68 5.82 -22.57
C ILE A 75 -13.57 5.27 -21.67
N LEU A 76 -13.71 4.00 -21.23
CA LEU A 76 -12.69 3.31 -20.47
C LEU A 76 -11.67 2.67 -21.40
N HIS A 77 -10.60 3.42 -21.67
CA HIS A 77 -9.39 2.89 -22.26
C HIS A 77 -8.38 2.58 -21.16
N SER A 78 -7.53 1.58 -21.38
CA SER A 78 -6.31 1.44 -20.60
C SER A 78 -5.45 2.62 -21.03
N THR A 79 -5.55 3.74 -20.32
CA THR A 79 -4.46 4.70 -20.35
C THR A 79 -3.25 3.90 -19.92
N PRO A 80 -2.11 3.94 -20.65
CA PRO A 80 -0.88 3.55 -20.02
C PRO A 80 -0.88 4.32 -18.71
N LYS A 81 -0.89 3.61 -17.58
CA LYS A 81 -0.43 4.21 -16.34
C LYS A 81 0.87 4.83 -16.81
N LYS A 82 0.96 6.15 -16.90
CA LYS A 82 2.26 6.78 -16.93
C LYS A 82 2.81 6.26 -15.62
N GLU A 83 3.61 5.20 -15.70
CA GLU A 83 4.69 5.00 -14.79
C GLU A 83 5.38 6.36 -14.90
N LYS A 84 5.01 7.28 -14.01
CA LYS A 84 5.96 8.24 -13.55
C LYS A 84 7.04 7.31 -13.04
N LYS A 85 8.02 7.04 -13.89
CA LYS A 85 9.36 6.71 -13.46
C LYS A 85 9.70 7.90 -12.59
N LEU A 86 9.31 7.80 -11.32
CA LEU A 86 9.90 8.59 -10.27
C LEU A 86 11.34 8.14 -10.35
N THR A 87 12.14 8.93 -11.06
CA THR A 87 13.58 8.94 -10.92
C THR A 87 13.86 8.80 -9.43
N PRO A 88 14.75 7.89 -8.99
CA PRO A 88 14.90 7.50 -7.60
C PRO A 88 15.05 8.77 -6.77
N THR A 89 13.91 9.19 -6.20
CA THR A 89 13.78 10.42 -5.46
C THR A 89 14.18 9.99 -4.06
N ASN A 90 15.04 10.76 -3.41
CA ASN A 90 15.53 10.47 -2.08
C ASN A 90 14.35 10.04 -1.18
N PHE A 91 14.44 8.87 -0.51
CA PHE A 91 13.36 8.32 0.31
C PHE A 91 12.80 9.38 1.28
N LEU A 92 13.68 10.22 1.83
CA LEU A 92 13.31 11.30 2.72
C LEU A 92 12.47 12.38 2.03
N GLU A 93 12.79 12.74 0.79
CA GLU A 93 12.04 13.73 0.00
C GLU A 93 10.63 13.22 -0.35
N ILE A 94 10.52 11.95 -0.78
CA ILE A 94 9.22 11.33 -1.06
C ILE A 94 8.35 11.35 0.19
N THR A 95 8.90 10.90 1.32
CA THR A 95 8.14 10.82 2.56
C THR A 95 7.79 12.20 3.12
N GLU A 96 8.67 13.20 2.98
CA GLU A 96 8.36 14.57 3.37
C GLU A 96 7.19 15.16 2.57
N ASN A 97 7.16 14.93 1.25
CA ASN A 97 6.05 15.36 0.40
C ASN A 97 4.72 14.72 0.82
N ILE A 98 4.74 13.41 1.09
CA ILE A 98 3.56 12.68 1.57
C ILE A 98 3.09 13.24 2.92
N LEU A 99 3.99 13.39 3.89
CA LEU A 99 3.62 13.88 5.22
C LEU A 99 3.09 15.32 5.17
N THR A 100 3.65 16.16 4.30
CA THR A 100 3.16 17.54 4.10
C THR A 100 1.75 17.56 3.54
N LYS A 101 1.48 16.72 2.53
CA LYS A 101 0.13 16.54 1.97
C LYS A 101 -0.87 16.07 3.03
N LEU A 102 -0.51 15.07 3.85
CA LEU A 102 -1.38 14.56 4.91
C LEU A 102 -1.72 15.60 5.99
N VAL A 103 -0.80 16.53 6.27
CA VAL A 103 -1.07 17.66 7.17
C VAL A 103 -2.03 18.66 6.53
N ALA A 104 -1.83 18.98 5.24
CA ALA A 104 -2.72 19.89 4.50
C ALA A 104 -4.16 19.35 4.42
N GLU A 105 -4.30 18.03 4.26
CA GLU A 105 -5.58 17.32 4.23
C GLU A 105 -6.19 17.10 5.63
N LYS A 106 -5.54 17.58 6.70
CA LYS A 106 -5.95 17.41 8.10
C LYS A 106 -6.04 15.94 8.57
N VAL A 107 -5.46 15.01 7.82
CA VAL A 107 -5.34 13.59 8.20
C VAL A 107 -4.28 13.43 9.31
N LEU A 108 -3.21 14.21 9.25
CA LEU A 108 -2.11 14.19 10.21
C LEU A 108 -1.98 15.53 10.95
N ARG A 109 -1.84 15.49 12.28
CA ARG A 109 -1.53 16.70 13.06
C ARG A 109 -0.11 17.19 12.78
N LYS A 110 0.11 18.51 12.74
CA LYS A 110 1.43 19.13 12.50
C LYS A 110 2.53 18.60 13.44
N LYS A 111 2.21 18.42 14.74
CA LYS A 111 3.17 17.85 15.72
C LYS A 111 3.49 16.37 15.44
N SER A 112 2.54 15.63 14.88
CA SER A 112 2.75 14.23 14.48
C SER A 112 3.65 14.13 13.25
N LYS A 113 3.57 15.08 12.30
CA LYS A 113 4.49 15.14 11.14
C LYS A 113 5.95 15.02 11.57
N GLN A 114 6.34 15.75 12.62
CA GLN A 114 7.73 15.70 13.11
C GLN A 114 8.15 14.31 13.56
N ARG A 115 7.28 13.58 14.29
CA ARG A 115 7.59 12.22 14.78
C ARG A 115 7.72 11.23 13.63
N TYR A 116 6.84 11.32 12.65
CA TYR A 116 6.91 10.52 11.43
C TYR A 116 8.19 10.80 10.65
N TYR A 117 8.51 12.08 10.45
CA TYR A 117 9.72 12.50 9.76
C TYR A 117 10.99 12.02 10.47
N THR A 118 11.05 12.12 11.79
CA THR A 118 12.17 11.56 12.58
C THR A 118 12.31 10.05 12.38
N ALA A 119 11.20 9.30 12.35
CA ALA A 119 11.24 7.87 12.07
C ALA A 119 11.76 7.57 10.65
N CYS A 120 11.31 8.31 9.63
CA CYS A 120 11.84 8.20 8.26
C CYS A 120 13.34 8.51 8.23
N LYS A 121 13.81 9.54 8.93
CA LYS A 121 15.23 9.90 8.98
C LYS A 121 16.10 8.81 9.60
N HIS A 122 15.61 8.11 10.62
CA HIS A 122 16.32 6.95 11.18
C HIS A 122 16.50 5.84 10.14
N LEU A 123 15.44 5.53 9.39
CA LEU A 123 15.50 4.54 8.33
C LEU A 123 16.42 4.99 7.19
N ASP A 124 16.29 6.23 6.72
CA ASP A 124 17.12 6.80 5.66
C ASP A 124 18.62 6.71 5.98
N ASN A 125 19.02 7.08 7.21
CA ASN A 125 20.40 6.95 7.66
C ASN A 125 20.89 5.50 7.65
N PHE A 126 20.03 4.54 8.02
CA PHE A 126 20.37 3.12 7.98
C PHE A 126 20.54 2.62 6.54
N LEU A 127 19.65 3.02 5.63
CA LEU A 127 19.72 2.69 4.21
C LEU A 127 20.99 3.26 3.56
N LEU A 128 21.33 4.51 3.86
CA LEU A 128 22.57 5.14 3.39
C LEU A 128 23.81 4.37 3.88
N LYS A 129 23.84 4.00 5.16
CA LYS A 129 24.97 3.25 5.75
C LYS A 129 25.13 1.86 5.14
N THR A 130 24.03 1.20 4.80
CA THR A 130 24.02 -0.16 4.24
C THR A 130 24.01 -0.19 2.71
N SER A 131 23.92 0.98 2.06
CA SER A 131 23.77 1.13 0.61
C SER A 131 22.57 0.34 0.05
N ILE A 132 21.52 0.17 0.85
CA ILE A 132 20.28 -0.49 0.47
C ILE A 132 19.32 0.57 -0.10
N HIS A 133 18.75 0.31 -1.27
CA HIS A 133 17.72 1.18 -1.83
C HIS A 133 16.37 0.93 -1.14
N PHE A 134 15.57 1.99 -0.93
CA PHE A 134 14.34 1.87 -0.11
C PHE A 134 13.27 0.94 -0.71
N THR A 135 13.28 0.73 -2.02
CA THR A 135 12.37 -0.21 -2.71
C THR A 135 12.69 -1.67 -2.42
N ASP A 136 13.92 -1.94 -1.95
CA ASP A 136 14.45 -3.28 -1.75
C ASP A 136 14.31 -3.72 -0.29
N ILE A 137 13.67 -2.91 0.55
CA ILE A 137 13.44 -3.21 1.96
C ILE A 137 12.51 -4.42 2.09
N THR A 138 13.05 -5.49 2.65
CA THR A 138 12.33 -6.71 3.01
C THR A 138 12.10 -6.78 4.52
N SER A 139 11.34 -7.78 4.98
CA SER A 139 11.15 -8.02 6.42
C SER A 139 12.47 -8.32 7.16
N ILE A 140 13.45 -8.93 6.49
CA ILE A 140 14.78 -9.22 7.05
C ILE A 140 15.53 -7.90 7.31
N ILE A 141 15.56 -7.02 6.31
CA ILE A 141 16.19 -5.69 6.42
C ILE A 141 15.53 -4.86 7.53
N VAL A 142 14.23 -5.00 7.74
CA VAL A 142 13.53 -4.36 8.86
C VAL A 142 14.04 -4.86 10.23
N GLN A 143 14.34 -6.16 10.36
CA GLN A 143 14.92 -6.68 11.61
C GLN A 143 16.32 -6.11 11.86
N ASP A 144 17.15 -6.02 10.81
CA ASP A 144 18.48 -5.42 10.91
C ASP A 144 18.41 -3.93 11.28
N PHE A 145 17.44 -3.21 10.70
CA PHE A 145 17.16 -1.83 11.08
C PHE A 145 16.75 -1.71 12.56
N ILE A 146 15.88 -2.59 13.06
CA ILE A 146 15.47 -2.58 14.47
C ILE A 146 16.66 -2.86 15.40
N LYS A 147 17.55 -3.78 15.03
CA LYS A 147 18.80 -4.06 15.77
C LYS A 147 19.77 -2.87 15.72
N TYR A 148 19.79 -2.12 14.62
CA TYR A 148 20.60 -0.91 14.47
C TYR A 148 20.12 0.25 15.38
N LEU A 149 18.83 0.30 15.73
CA LEU A 149 18.27 1.35 16.59
C LEU A 149 18.74 1.21 18.05
N LYS A 150 19.66 2.11 18.44
CA LYS A 150 20.14 2.25 19.84
C LYS A 150 19.19 3.07 20.72
N VAL A 151 17.93 2.65 20.83
CA VAL A 151 16.90 3.29 21.67
C VAL A 151 16.10 2.26 22.46
N SER A 152 15.32 2.70 23.44
CA SER A 152 14.47 1.78 24.22
C SER A 152 13.44 1.05 23.34
N ASP A 153 13.01 -0.15 23.74
CA ASP A 153 12.08 -0.95 22.94
C ASP A 153 10.72 -0.27 22.73
N ARG A 154 10.28 0.52 23.72
CA ARG A 154 9.09 1.37 23.56
C ARG A 154 9.29 2.37 22.42
N HIS A 155 10.47 2.96 22.29
CA HIS A 155 10.78 3.86 21.20
C HIS A 155 10.92 3.12 19.87
N LYS A 156 11.57 1.95 19.83
CA LYS A 156 11.64 1.09 18.63
C LYS A 156 10.22 0.79 18.10
N LYS A 157 9.29 0.37 18.97
CA LYS A 157 7.89 0.12 18.61
C LYS A 157 7.19 1.35 18.03
N ASN A 158 7.42 2.53 18.61
CA ASN A 158 6.87 3.78 18.07
C ASN A 158 7.41 4.07 16.66
N ILE A 159 8.73 3.92 16.45
CA ILE A 159 9.38 4.12 15.15
C ILE A 159 8.78 3.15 14.11
N VAL A 160 8.69 1.86 14.44
CA VAL A 160 8.10 0.83 13.57
C VAL A 160 6.63 1.16 13.25
N GLY A 161 5.83 1.58 14.23
CA GLY A 161 4.44 1.98 14.01
C GLY A 161 4.30 3.17 13.06
N PHE A 162 5.18 4.18 13.18
CA PHE A 162 5.20 5.31 12.25
C PHE A 162 5.61 4.87 10.84
N LEU A 163 6.68 4.08 10.71
CA LEU A 163 7.14 3.57 9.41
C LEU A 163 6.10 2.68 8.74
N LYS A 164 5.43 1.80 9.49
CA LYS A 164 4.31 0.99 8.99
C LYS A 164 3.21 1.85 8.39
N SER A 165 2.88 2.98 9.02
CA SER A 165 1.90 3.92 8.50
C SER A 165 2.41 4.63 7.22
N VAL A 166 3.65 5.12 7.23
CA VAL A 166 4.29 5.75 6.05
C VAL A 166 4.31 4.81 4.84
N PHE A 167 4.71 3.56 5.03
CA PHE A 167 4.76 2.56 3.96
C PHE A 167 3.37 2.17 3.45
N GLY A 168 2.33 2.28 4.30
CA GLY A 168 0.93 2.20 3.85
C GLY A 168 0.62 3.26 2.78
N TYR A 169 0.99 4.52 3.04
CA TYR A 169 0.81 5.60 2.07
C TYR A 169 1.68 5.43 0.81
N LEU A 170 2.91 4.92 0.95
CA LEU A 170 3.75 4.63 -0.22
C LEU A 170 3.10 3.58 -1.14
N ILE A 171 2.43 2.58 -0.59
CA ILE A 171 1.69 1.57 -1.38
C ILE A 171 0.47 2.17 -2.05
N GLU A 172 -0.33 2.95 -1.32
CA GLU A 172 -1.50 3.64 -1.89
C GLU A 172 -1.11 4.53 -3.07
N ASN A 173 0.08 5.13 -3.01
CA ASN A 173 0.63 5.97 -4.08
C ASN A 173 1.46 5.17 -5.11
N ASN A 174 1.47 3.83 -5.06
CA ASN A 174 2.17 2.92 -5.98
C ASN A 174 3.71 3.08 -6.00
N PHE A 175 4.32 3.59 -4.94
CA PHE A 175 5.78 3.58 -4.78
C PHE A 175 6.30 2.19 -4.42
N MET A 176 5.47 1.37 -3.78
CA MET A 176 5.84 0.04 -3.33
C MET A 176 4.68 -0.96 -3.48
N PRO A 177 4.98 -2.25 -3.72
CA PRO A 177 3.95 -3.27 -3.88
C PRO A 177 3.43 -3.86 -2.55
N TYR A 178 4.22 -3.81 -1.47
CA TYR A 178 3.87 -4.34 -0.15
C TYR A 178 4.57 -3.54 0.96
N ASN A 179 4.15 -3.70 2.22
CA ASN A 179 4.72 -2.96 3.36
C ASN A 179 5.57 -3.90 4.21
N PRO A 180 6.90 -3.68 4.29
CA PRO A 180 7.84 -4.58 4.96
C PRO A 180 7.77 -4.51 6.49
N PHE A 181 7.07 -3.52 7.06
CA PHE A 181 6.86 -3.36 8.50
C PHE A 181 5.58 -4.06 9.01
N PHE A 182 4.87 -4.83 8.17
CA PHE A 182 3.82 -5.72 8.68
C PHE A 182 4.42 -6.96 9.35
N GLY A 183 3.97 -7.26 10.57
CA GLY A 183 4.42 -8.44 11.32
C GLY A 183 5.74 -8.28 12.09
N SER A 184 6.35 -7.09 12.08
CA SER A 184 7.55 -6.81 12.88
C SER A 184 7.27 -6.56 14.37
N ASP A 185 6.01 -6.33 14.75
CA ASP A 185 5.61 -5.97 16.12
C ASP A 185 5.75 -7.14 17.12
N ASP A 186 5.54 -8.38 16.65
CA ASP A 186 5.53 -9.58 17.50
C ASP A 186 6.93 -10.13 17.79
N LYS A 187 7.91 -9.81 16.95
CA LYS A 187 9.30 -10.31 17.03
C LYS A 187 10.26 -9.44 17.85
N ILE A 188 9.77 -8.33 18.43
CA ILE A 188 10.57 -7.44 19.30
C ILE A 188 10.72 -8.03 20.72
N LYS A 189 10.05 -9.15 21.02
CA LYS A 189 10.34 -9.96 22.20
C LYS A 189 11.37 -11.02 21.77
N TYR A 190 12.34 -11.31 22.63
CA TYR A 190 13.45 -12.28 22.47
C TYR A 190 14.77 -11.67 21.94
N GLU A 191 15.66 -11.33 22.87
CA GLU A 191 17.12 -11.62 22.85
C GLU A 191 17.92 -10.94 24.00
N ASP A 192 17.29 -10.30 24.99
CA ASP A 192 18.02 -9.70 26.14
C ASP A 192 17.96 -10.51 27.46
N SER A 193 17.56 -11.79 27.44
CA SER A 193 17.50 -12.63 28.66
C SER A 193 18.75 -13.45 28.97
N GLU A 194 19.83 -13.31 28.19
CA GLU A 194 21.10 -14.02 28.45
C GLU A 194 22.26 -13.03 28.51
N LEU A 195 22.29 -12.17 29.54
CA LEU A 195 23.49 -11.51 30.06
C LEU A 195 23.11 -10.69 31.31
N ASN A 196 22.79 -11.37 32.40
CA ASN A 196 22.95 -10.88 33.76
C ASN A 196 22.62 -12.02 34.74
N CYS A 197 23.60 -12.88 35.00
CA CYS A 197 23.65 -13.64 36.24
C CYS A 197 24.70 -12.95 37.14
N PRO A 198 24.30 -12.06 38.07
CA PRO A 198 25.23 -11.41 38.98
C PRO A 198 25.33 -12.17 40.32
N TYR A 199 25.41 -13.50 40.28
CA TYR A 199 25.68 -14.30 41.49
C TYR A 199 26.59 -15.48 41.14
N SER A 200 27.89 -15.21 41.19
CA SER A 200 28.90 -16.19 41.58
C SER A 200 29.33 -15.82 43.00
N ASP A 201 29.36 -16.85 43.85
CA ASP A 201 29.70 -16.92 45.29
C ASP A 201 28.67 -16.39 46.30
#